data_AF-A0A849NL71-F1
#
_entry.id   AF-A0A849NL71-F1
#
_cell.length_a   1.000
_cell.length_b   1.000
_cell.length_c   1.000
_cell.angle_alpha   90.00
_cell.angle_beta   90.00
_cell.angle_gamma   90.00
#
_symmetry.space_group_name_H-M   'P 1'
#
loop_
_entity.id
_entity.type
_entity.pdbx_description
1 polymer ?
#
loop_
_entity_poly.entity_id
_entity_poly.type
_entity_poly.pdbx_seq_one_letter_code
_entity_poly.pdbx_strand_id
1 'polypeptide(L)'
;MSRSLNLLIFFLMISSTMFSQSIFLKKSFFSGYKYSTDSISYVDLDVDNLEEIMSNNEESLDLLNSYTTNSTVSKIFGYPGGFLIGWPLGGYLGSGGEWKDGYTTMLIVGGGLTLVSIIFESIADNKLEESVSKYNSTNSVISKVQFGLGYCKESKNFSIAIQSRL
;
A
#
# COMPACT_ATOMS: atom_id res chain seq x y z
N MET A 1 46.63 3.86 -23.06
CA MET A 1 45.51 3.40 -22.20
C MET A 1 45.27 1.93 -22.51
N SER A 2 45.57 1.03 -21.57
CA SER A 2 45.57 -0.41 -21.82
C SER A 2 44.14 -0.91 -22.08
N ARG A 3 43.97 -1.85 -23.02
CA ARG A 3 42.68 -2.50 -23.33
C ARG A 3 42.02 -3.13 -22.10
N SER A 4 42.82 -3.52 -21.11
CA SER A 4 42.38 -4.04 -19.81
C SER A 4 41.69 -2.99 -18.93
N LEU A 5 42.07 -1.71 -19.04
CA LEU A 5 41.48 -0.62 -18.25
C LEU A 5 40.06 -0.28 -18.71
N ASN A 6 39.82 -0.33 -20.02
CA ASN A 6 38.49 -0.08 -20.60
C ASN A 6 37.49 -1.20 -20.24
N LEU A 7 37.95 -2.46 -20.15
CA LEU A 7 37.14 -3.59 -19.72
C LEU A 7 36.69 -3.47 -18.26
N LEU A 8 37.60 -3.00 -17.39
CA LEU A 8 37.30 -2.80 -15.96
C LEU A 8 36.28 -1.67 -15.75
N ILE A 9 36.42 -0.57 -16.49
CA ILE A 9 35.47 0.55 -16.46
C ILE A 9 34.09 0.12 -16.96
N PHE A 10 34.03 -0.69 -18.04
CA PHE A 10 32.78 -1.22 -18.56
C PHE A 10 32.08 -2.14 -17.54
N PHE A 11 32.84 -2.96 -16.82
CA PHE A 11 32.31 -3.85 -15.77
C PHE A 11 31.75 -3.07 -14.56
N LEU A 12 32.42 -1.97 -14.16
CA LEU A 12 31.95 -1.08 -13.09
C LEU A 12 30.66 -0.32 -13.43
N MET A 13 30.40 -0.05 -14.70
CA MET A 13 29.17 0.64 -15.14
C MET A 13 27.95 -0.30 -15.22
N ILE A 14 28.18 -1.61 -15.34
CA ILE A 14 27.10 -2.62 -15.40
C ILE A 14 26.62 -3.02 -13.99
N SER A 15 27.47 -2.96 -12.98
CA SER A 15 27.10 -3.39 -11.61
C SER A 15 26.12 -2.46 -10.90
N SER A 16 25.99 -1.20 -11.33
CA SER A 16 25.08 -0.22 -10.70
C SER A 16 23.60 -0.41 -11.02
N THR A 17 23.22 -1.36 -11.88
CA THR A 17 21.82 -1.51 -12.34
C THR A 17 21.03 -2.62 -11.63
N MET A 18 21.56 -3.25 -10.57
CA MET A 18 20.94 -4.44 -9.96
C MET A 18 19.98 -4.19 -8.79
N PHE A 19 19.71 -2.93 -8.40
CA PHE A 19 18.79 -2.64 -7.29
C PHE A 19 17.33 -2.55 -7.76
N SER A 20 16.70 -3.69 -8.02
CA SER A 20 15.24 -3.79 -8.15
C SER A 20 14.67 -4.23 -6.81
N GLN A 21 14.26 -3.28 -5.98
CA GLN A 21 13.71 -3.54 -4.65
C GLN A 21 12.19 -3.71 -4.70
N SER A 22 11.64 -4.76 -4.07
CA SER A 22 10.20 -5.07 -4.05
C SER A 22 9.62 -5.01 -2.65
N ILE A 23 8.44 -4.42 -2.51
CA ILE A 23 7.76 -4.24 -1.21
C ILE A 23 6.67 -5.28 -1.05
N PHE A 24 6.66 -5.98 0.08
CA PHE A 24 5.62 -6.93 0.46
C PHE A 24 4.77 -6.37 1.59
N LEU A 25 3.45 -6.44 1.47
CA LEU A 25 2.51 -6.02 2.50
C LEU A 25 1.91 -7.24 3.22
N LYS A 26 1.69 -7.10 4.52
CA LYS A 26 0.97 -8.08 5.34
C LYS A 26 0.04 -7.38 6.32
N LYS A 27 -1.26 -7.69 6.27
CA LYS A 27 -2.25 -7.17 7.22
C LYS A 27 -2.33 -8.07 8.46
N SER A 28 -2.33 -7.44 9.64
CA SER A 28 -2.62 -8.07 10.93
C SER A 28 -3.95 -7.53 11.47
N PHE A 29 -4.83 -8.43 11.94
CA PHE A 29 -6.18 -8.07 12.42
C PHE A 29 -6.20 -7.06 13.58
N PHE A 30 -5.16 -7.04 14.42
CA PHE A 30 -5.14 -6.22 15.63
C PHE A 30 -4.08 -5.11 15.62
N SER A 31 -3.13 -5.17 14.68
CA SER A 31 -1.94 -4.30 14.64
C SER A 31 -1.82 -3.49 13.35
N GLY A 32 -2.78 -3.63 12.42
CA GLY A 32 -2.74 -2.96 11.12
C GLY A 32 -1.77 -3.62 10.13
N TYR A 33 -1.26 -2.83 9.19
CA TYR A 33 -0.37 -3.28 8.13
C TYR A 33 1.09 -3.31 8.58
N LYS A 34 1.83 -4.28 8.06
CA LYS A 34 3.28 -4.39 8.14
C LYS A 34 3.83 -4.50 6.73
N TYR A 35 5.02 -3.96 6.50
CA TYR A 35 5.70 -4.05 5.22
C TYR A 35 7.08 -4.69 5.36
N SER A 36 7.54 -5.31 4.29
CA SER A 36 8.87 -5.90 4.20
C SER A 36 9.49 -5.56 2.85
N THR A 37 10.72 -5.06 2.87
CA THR A 37 11.49 -4.74 1.67
C THR A 37 12.36 -5.91 1.21
N ASP A 38 12.74 -6.77 2.16
CA ASP A 38 13.65 -7.90 1.93
C ASP A 38 12.93 -9.25 2.06
N SER A 39 11.59 -9.26 2.16
CA SER A 39 10.70 -10.41 2.40
C SER A 39 10.88 -11.16 3.74
N ILE A 40 12.00 -10.95 4.44
CA ILE A 40 12.39 -11.68 5.65
C ILE A 40 11.97 -10.95 6.93
N SER A 41 12.09 -9.62 6.96
CA SER A 41 11.77 -8.80 8.14
C SER A 41 10.55 -7.92 7.88
N TYR A 42 9.50 -8.06 8.69
CA TYR A 42 8.29 -7.25 8.60
C TYR A 42 8.33 -6.16 9.67
N VAL A 43 8.34 -4.91 9.23
CA VAL A 43 8.28 -3.73 10.09
C VAL A 43 6.87 -3.16 10.04
N ASP A 44 6.43 -2.54 11.14
CA ASP A 44 5.15 -1.84 11.17
C ASP A 44 5.12 -0.75 10.10
N LEU A 45 3.95 -0.55 9.47
CA LEU A 45 3.81 0.41 8.38
C LEU A 45 4.13 1.83 8.84
N ASP A 46 5.22 2.35 8.29
CA ASP A 46 5.65 3.73 8.42
C ASP A 46 5.55 4.39 7.05
N VAL A 47 4.61 5.34 6.95
CA VAL A 47 4.30 6.02 5.69
C VAL A 47 5.49 6.86 5.24
N ASP A 48 6.21 7.49 6.16
CA ASP A 48 7.33 8.38 5.83
C ASP A 48 8.47 7.59 5.15
N ASN A 49 8.77 6.40 5.67
CA ASN A 49 9.74 5.50 5.05
C ASN A 49 9.25 4.97 3.69
N LEU A 50 7.95 4.69 3.55
CA LEU A 50 7.39 4.26 2.27
C LEU A 50 7.43 5.38 1.22
N GLU A 51 7.18 6.63 1.62
CA GLU A 51 7.29 7.81 0.76
C GLU A 51 8.73 7.99 0.26
N GLU A 52 9.73 7.82 1.12
CA GLU A 52 11.14 7.89 0.72
C GLU A 52 11.48 6.81 -0.33
N ILE A 53 11.04 5.57 -0.11
CA ILE A 53 11.28 4.45 -1.03
C ILE A 53 10.53 4.66 -2.37
N MET A 54 9.30 5.17 -2.31
CA MET A 54 8.43 5.38 -3.48
C MET A 54 8.64 6.74 -4.16
N SER A 55 9.56 7.58 -3.66
CA SER A 55 9.84 8.94 -4.16
C SER A 55 10.09 9.02 -5.66
N ASN A 56 10.59 7.93 -6.27
CA ASN A 56 10.86 7.82 -7.69
C ASN A 56 9.60 7.61 -8.57
N ASN A 57 8.42 7.42 -7.98
CA ASN A 57 7.17 7.17 -8.69
C ASN A 57 6.02 8.02 -8.12
N GLU A 58 5.75 9.14 -8.78
CA GLU A 58 4.71 10.11 -8.41
C GLU A 58 3.30 9.50 -8.34
N GLU A 59 2.98 8.53 -9.21
CA GLU A 59 1.68 7.85 -9.22
C GLU A 59 1.50 6.93 -8.00
N SER A 60 2.56 6.26 -7.56
CA SER A 60 2.55 5.48 -6.31
C SER A 60 2.44 6.39 -5.07
N LEU A 61 3.06 7.56 -5.11
CA LEU A 61 3.09 8.53 -4.02
C LEU A 61 1.70 9.16 -3.79
N ASP A 62 0.99 9.51 -4.86
CA ASP A 62 -0.39 10.05 -4.76
C ASP A 62 -1.38 9.04 -4.13
N LEU A 63 -1.26 7.76 -4.50
CA LEU A 63 -2.06 6.69 -3.91
C LEU A 63 -1.73 6.48 -2.42
N LEU A 64 -0.46 6.61 -2.03
CA LEU A 64 -0.02 6.52 -0.64
C LEU A 64 -0.53 7.71 0.20
N ASN A 65 -0.49 8.92 -0.34
CA ASN A 65 -1.07 10.11 0.30
C ASN A 65 -2.60 9.98 0.51
N SER A 66 -3.28 9.40 -0.48
CA SER A 66 -4.70 9.07 -0.39
C SER A 66 -4.98 8.04 0.71
N TYR A 67 -4.10 7.05 0.91
CA TYR A 67 -4.18 6.13 2.04
C TYR A 67 -4.09 6.88 3.38
N THR A 68 -3.10 7.75 3.56
CA THR A 68 -2.89 8.52 4.81
C THR A 68 -4.11 9.38 5.16
N THR A 69 -4.68 10.04 4.16
CA THR A 69 -5.88 10.87 4.33
C THR A 69 -7.08 10.03 4.76
N ASN A 70 -7.38 8.95 4.03
CA ASN A 70 -8.53 8.08 4.34
C ASN A 70 -8.35 7.32 5.67
N SER A 71 -7.12 6.92 6.01
CA SER A 71 -6.78 6.31 7.30
C SER A 71 -7.00 7.29 8.45
N THR A 72 -6.63 8.56 8.28
CA THR A 72 -6.87 9.60 9.28
C THR A 72 -8.37 9.84 9.49
N VAL A 73 -9.14 9.94 8.40
CA VAL A 73 -10.60 10.06 8.45
C VAL A 73 -11.20 8.86 9.19
N SER A 74 -10.76 7.63 8.86
CA SER A 74 -11.20 6.43 9.56
C SER A 74 -10.92 6.51 11.06
N LYS A 75 -9.72 6.92 11.49
CA LYS A 75 -9.39 7.07 12.92
C LYS A 75 -10.27 8.10 13.63
N ILE A 76 -10.57 9.22 12.97
CA ILE A 76 -11.43 10.29 13.52
C ILE A 76 -12.84 9.78 13.81
N PHE A 77 -13.40 8.91 12.96
CA PHE A 77 -14.73 8.34 13.18
C PHE A 77 -14.70 7.06 14.02
N GLY A 78 -13.65 6.25 13.87
CA GLY A 78 -13.49 4.94 14.49
C GLY A 78 -13.19 5.02 15.98
N TYR A 79 -12.31 5.93 16.43
CA TYR A 79 -12.01 6.03 17.87
C TYR A 79 -13.21 6.53 18.70
N PRO A 80 -13.89 7.63 18.34
CA PRO A 80 -15.08 8.04 19.06
C PRO A 80 -16.22 7.03 18.89
N GLY A 81 -16.38 6.44 17.70
CA GLY A 81 -17.39 5.41 17.43
C GLY A 81 -17.21 4.18 18.32
N GLY A 82 -16.00 3.62 18.33
CA GLY A 82 -15.63 2.47 19.16
C GLY A 82 -15.72 2.78 20.66
N PHE A 83 -15.36 3.99 21.08
CA PHE A 83 -15.53 4.42 22.46
C PHE A 83 -17.00 4.49 22.88
N LEU A 84 -17.87 5.05 22.03
CA LEU A 84 -19.31 5.14 22.27
C LEU A 84 -20.01 3.77 22.29
N ILE A 85 -19.42 2.75 21.67
CA ILE A 85 -19.88 1.35 21.77
C ILE A 85 -19.29 0.68 23.03
N GLY A 86 -18.00 0.88 23.28
CA GLY A 86 -17.29 0.23 24.39
C GLY A 86 -17.74 0.74 25.77
N TRP A 87 -18.05 2.03 25.89
CA TRP A 87 -18.50 2.65 27.14
C TRP A 87 -19.79 2.02 27.70
N PRO A 88 -20.91 1.90 26.94
CA PRO A 88 -22.12 1.26 27.43
C PRO A 88 -21.92 -0.25 27.71
N LEU A 89 -21.09 -0.95 26.93
CA LEU A 89 -20.78 -2.36 27.17
C LEU A 89 -20.00 -2.57 28.48
N GLY A 90 -18.99 -1.74 28.73
CA GLY A 90 -18.24 -1.75 29.99
C GLY A 90 -19.12 -1.33 31.17
N GLY A 91 -19.97 -0.32 30.96
CA GLY A 91 -20.94 0.15 31.95
C GLY A 91 -21.98 -0.90 32.34
N TYR A 92 -22.45 -1.72 31.39
CA TYR A 92 -23.37 -2.83 31.63
C TYR A 92 -22.72 -3.97 32.44
N LEU A 93 -21.48 -4.33 32.10
CA LEU A 93 -20.73 -5.34 32.85
C LEU A 93 -20.42 -4.85 34.27
N GLY A 94 -20.04 -3.58 34.42
CA GLY A 94 -19.74 -2.97 35.72
C GLY A 94 -20.97 -2.72 36.60
N SER A 95 -22.16 -2.58 36.01
CA SER A 95 -23.43 -2.42 36.76
C SER A 95 -24.08 -3.74 37.17
N GLY A 96 -23.46 -4.89 36.86
CA GLY A 96 -24.06 -6.20 37.14
C GLY A 96 -25.17 -6.61 36.17
N GLY A 97 -25.14 -6.09 34.94
CA GLY A 97 -26.12 -6.40 33.90
C GLY A 97 -27.30 -5.43 33.85
N GLU A 98 -27.17 -4.24 34.42
CA GLU A 98 -28.20 -3.20 34.30
C GLU A 98 -27.92 -2.30 33.10
N TRP A 99 -28.82 -2.32 32.13
CA TRP A 99 -28.78 -1.44 30.96
C TRP A 99 -29.35 -0.07 31.33
N LYS A 100 -28.53 0.99 31.22
CA LYS A 100 -28.96 2.35 31.57
C LYS A 100 -29.60 3.07 30.41
N ASP A 101 -30.50 3.99 30.73
CA ASP A 101 -31.09 4.88 29.75
C ASP A 101 -29.99 5.75 29.10
N GLY A 102 -30.01 5.83 27.77
CA GLY A 102 -28.97 6.47 26.95
C GLY A 102 -27.88 5.55 26.39
N TYR A 103 -27.67 4.34 26.93
CA TYR A 103 -26.70 3.38 26.36
C TYR A 103 -27.07 2.96 24.93
N THR A 104 -28.36 2.78 24.66
CA THR A 104 -28.86 2.45 23.32
C THR A 104 -28.56 3.56 22.30
N THR A 105 -28.73 4.82 22.70
CA THR A 105 -28.42 5.98 21.84
C THR A 105 -26.92 6.06 21.55
N MET A 106 -26.07 5.85 22.57
CA MET A 106 -24.62 5.80 22.38
C MET A 106 -24.21 4.64 21.46
N LEU A 107 -24.84 3.48 21.59
CA LEU A 107 -24.56 2.32 20.74
C LEU A 107 -24.98 2.56 19.29
N ILE A 108 -26.12 3.21 19.05
CA ILE A 108 -26.58 3.56 17.69
C ILE A 108 -25.65 4.59 17.05
N VAL A 109 -25.33 5.67 17.77
CA VAL A 109 -24.44 6.73 17.27
C VAL A 109 -23.04 6.19 17.06
N GLY A 110 -22.49 5.49 18.06
CA GLY A 110 -21.18 4.86 17.99
C GLY A 110 -21.10 3.81 16.88
N GLY A 111 -22.15 3.01 16.73
CA GLY A 111 -22.33 2.05 15.63
C GLY A 111 -22.30 2.73 14.26
N GLY A 112 -23.06 3.81 14.08
CA GLY A 112 -23.07 4.59 12.84
C GLY A 112 -21.70 5.16 12.48
N LEU A 113 -21.00 5.76 13.45
CA LEU A 113 -19.64 6.29 13.23
C LEU A 113 -18.63 5.18 12.89
N THR A 114 -18.72 4.05 13.58
CA THR A 114 -17.84 2.90 13.36
C THR A 114 -18.05 2.29 11.98
N LEU A 115 -19.29 2.19 11.51
CA LEU A 115 -19.60 1.72 10.16
C LEU A 115 -18.99 2.61 9.08
N VAL A 116 -19.06 3.94 9.25
CA VAL A 116 -18.41 4.88 8.33
C VAL A 116 -16.89 4.67 8.34
N SER A 117 -16.28 4.55 9.53
CA SER A 117 -14.84 4.27 9.67
C SER A 117 -14.42 2.99 8.96
N ILE A 118 -15.18 1.89 9.08
CA ILE A 118 -14.88 0.61 8.41
C ILE A 118 -14.86 0.77 6.88
N ILE A 119 -15.80 1.53 6.31
CA ILE A 119 -15.85 1.76 4.86
C ILE A 119 -14.61 2.55 4.41
N PHE A 120 -14.26 3.62 5.13
CA PHE A 120 -13.08 4.43 4.83
C PHE A 120 -11.78 3.66 5.01
N GLU A 121 -11.69 2.79 6.02
CA GLU A 121 -10.55 1.90 6.23
C GLU A 121 -10.37 0.94 5.05
N SER A 122 -11.46 0.32 4.58
CA SER A 122 -11.38 -0.56 3.40
C SER A 122 -10.93 0.19 2.14
N ILE A 123 -11.36 1.43 1.96
CA ILE A 123 -10.92 2.27 0.84
C ILE A 123 -9.43 2.61 0.97
N ALA A 124 -8.99 2.97 2.17
CA ALA A 124 -7.58 3.26 2.45
C ALA A 124 -6.71 2.03 2.14
N ASP A 125 -7.08 0.86 2.68
CA ASP A 125 -6.37 -0.40 2.49
C ASP A 125 -6.17 -0.75 1.01
N ASN A 126 -7.23 -0.61 0.20
CA ASN A 126 -7.16 -0.82 -1.24
C ASN A 126 -6.16 0.13 -1.91
N LYS A 127 -6.09 1.39 -1.47
CA LYS A 127 -5.16 2.39 -2.01
C LYS A 127 -3.70 2.09 -1.67
N LEU A 128 -3.45 1.57 -0.47
CA LEU A 128 -2.13 1.12 -0.07
C LEU A 128 -1.66 -0.10 -0.86
N GLU A 129 -2.54 -1.07 -1.10
CA GLU A 129 -2.21 -2.24 -1.91
C GLU A 129 -1.97 -1.85 -3.38
N GLU A 130 -2.76 -0.92 -3.91
CA GLU A 130 -2.60 -0.36 -5.24
C GLU A 130 -1.26 0.38 -5.40
N SER A 131 -0.87 1.19 -4.40
CA SER A 131 0.39 1.95 -4.44
C SER A 131 1.62 1.04 -4.47
N VAL A 132 1.64 0.02 -3.61
CA VAL A 132 2.71 -1.00 -3.55
C VAL A 132 2.74 -1.84 -4.81
N SER A 133 1.58 -2.28 -5.30
CA SER A 133 1.47 -3.02 -6.56
C SER A 133 2.04 -2.22 -7.73
N LYS A 134 1.71 -0.92 -7.80
CA LYS A 134 2.22 -0.03 -8.84
C LYS A 134 3.73 0.13 -8.74
N TYR A 135 4.27 0.38 -7.55
CA TYR A 135 5.71 0.48 -7.32
C TYR A 135 6.46 -0.79 -7.75
N ASN A 136 5.98 -1.95 -7.29
CA ASN A 136 6.55 -3.25 -7.66
C ASN A 136 6.45 -3.52 -9.16
N SER A 137 5.35 -3.12 -9.80
CA SER A 137 5.17 -3.27 -11.25
C SER A 137 6.19 -2.42 -12.02
N THR A 138 6.42 -1.18 -11.61
CA THR A 138 7.41 -0.27 -12.21
C THR A 138 8.82 -0.86 -12.06
N ASN A 139 9.20 -1.32 -10.87
CA ASN A 139 10.52 -1.94 -10.66
C ASN A 139 10.69 -3.27 -11.42
N SER A 140 9.63 -4.08 -11.55
CA SER A 140 9.65 -5.30 -12.37
C SER A 140 9.77 -5.02 -13.87
N VAL A 141 9.26 -3.88 -14.33
CA VAL A 141 9.37 -3.44 -15.72
C VAL A 141 10.77 -2.88 -15.98
N ILE A 142 11.33 -2.08 -15.07
CA ILE A 142 12.69 -1.54 -15.20
C ILE A 142 13.73 -2.68 -15.22
N SER A 143 13.57 -3.71 -14.38
CA SER A 143 14.44 -4.90 -14.41
C SER A 143 14.28 -5.71 -15.71
N LYS A 144 13.06 -5.85 -16.25
CA LYS A 144 12.86 -6.50 -17.57
C LYS A 144 13.42 -5.68 -18.74
N VAL A 145 13.34 -4.36 -18.68
CA VAL A 145 13.85 -3.45 -19.72
C VAL A 145 15.38 -3.39 -19.68
N GLN A 146 16.02 -3.53 -18.51
CA GLN A 146 17.49 -3.59 -18.41
C GLN A 146 18.09 -4.91 -18.91
N PHE A 147 17.33 -6.01 -18.89
CA PHE A 147 17.75 -7.30 -19.47
C PHE A 147 17.33 -7.50 -20.93
N GLY A 148 16.52 -6.59 -21.49
CA GLY A 148 16.05 -6.65 -22.86
C GLY A 148 16.26 -5.32 -23.57
N LEU A 149 17.36 -5.19 -24.32
CA LEU A 149 17.41 -4.20 -25.40
C LEU A 149 16.20 -4.41 -26.31
N GLY A 150 15.26 -3.48 -26.24
CA GLY A 150 14.18 -3.27 -27.19
C GLY A 150 12.90 -4.04 -26.93
N TYR A 151 11.97 -3.45 -26.17
CA TYR A 151 10.56 -3.41 -26.55
C TYR A 151 9.94 -2.09 -26.09
N CYS A 152 9.79 -1.16 -27.03
CA CYS A 152 8.91 -0.01 -26.92
C CYS A 152 7.48 -0.54 -26.79
N LYS A 153 6.78 -0.20 -25.69
CA LYS A 153 5.36 -0.51 -25.54
C LYS A 153 4.57 0.58 -26.27
N GLU A 154 4.41 0.38 -27.56
CA GLU A 154 3.65 1.28 -28.44
C GLU A 154 2.15 1.21 -28.12
N SER A 155 1.56 2.39 -28.17
CA SER A 155 0.17 2.72 -27.89
C SER A 155 -0.81 1.87 -28.70
N LYS A 156 -1.93 1.55 -28.06
CA LYS A 156 -3.16 0.97 -28.59
C LYS A 156 -3.49 1.50 -29.99
N ASN A 157 -3.65 0.57 -30.95
CA ASN A 157 -4.42 0.62 -32.20
C ASN A 157 -3.62 0.02 -33.37
N PHE A 158 -3.62 -1.30 -33.55
CA PHE A 158 -3.49 -1.81 -34.91
C PHE A 158 -4.11 -3.20 -35.08
N SER A 159 -5.00 -3.26 -36.08
CA SER A 159 -5.82 -4.39 -36.49
C SER A 159 -4.96 -5.55 -37.00
N ILE A 160 -5.17 -6.75 -36.48
CA ILE A 160 -4.46 -7.96 -36.94
C ILE A 160 -5.14 -8.44 -38.22
N ALA A 161 -4.57 -8.08 -39.36
CA ALA A 161 -4.71 -8.83 -40.60
C ALA A 161 -3.45 -9.69 -40.78
N ILE A 162 -3.54 -10.99 -40.48
CA ILE A 162 -2.54 -11.94 -40.95
C ILE A 162 -3.10 -12.60 -42.21
N GLN A 163 -2.69 -12.04 -43.33
CA GLN A 163 -2.77 -12.65 -44.64
C GLN A 163 -1.83 -13.87 -44.67
N SER A 164 -2.32 -14.89 -45.34
CA SER A 164 -1.84 -16.26 -45.47
C SER A 164 -0.57 -16.41 -46.31
N ARG A 165 -0.03 -17.65 -46.29
CA ARG A 165 0.84 -18.30 -47.30
C ARG A 165 2.30 -17.81 -47.29
N LEU A 166 3.32 -18.67 -47.31
CA LEU A 166 3.48 -20.07 -47.75
C LEU A 166 4.48 -20.78 -46.84
#